data_AF-A0A316B8V1-F1
#
_entry.id   AF-A0A316B8V1-F1
#
_cell.length_a   1.000
_cell.length_b   1.000
_cell.length_c   1.000
_cell.angle_alpha   90.00
_cell.angle_beta   90.00
_cell.angle_gamma   90.00
#
_symmetry.space_group_name_H-M   'P 1'
#
loop_
_entity.id
_entity.type
_entity.pdbx_description
1 polymer ?
#
loop_
_entity_poly.entity_id
_entity_poly.type
_entity_poly.pdbx_seq_one_letter_code
_entity_poly.pdbx_strand_id
1 'polypeptide(L)'
;MNNHILPPSIFTLRFKKGKIVAKNWAKREETGLTLEGRLFIANRMTEIKEVTTEDTDASYSKRLEKALVELCRQMDIPVPMWMKKNTKEFAAFGQTIFFREQYTENVRFDRFQIKVVES
;
A
#
# COMPACT_ATOMS: atom_id res chain seq x y z
N MET A 1 19.01 44.07 10.23
CA MET A 1 19.48 42.74 9.85
C MET A 1 18.42 42.12 8.95
N ASN A 2 18.52 42.39 7.65
CA ASN A 2 17.59 41.92 6.63
C ASN A 2 18.09 40.57 6.12
N ASN A 3 17.36 39.48 6.38
CA ASN A 3 17.65 38.21 5.73
C ASN A 3 16.78 38.09 4.47
N HIS A 4 17.51 38.01 3.37
CA HIS A 4 17.09 38.12 2.00
C HIS A 4 16.26 36.90 1.57
N ILE A 5 15.23 37.20 0.79
CA ILE A 5 14.33 36.30 0.08
C ILE A 5 15.11 35.47 -0.95
N LEU A 6 14.81 34.18 -1.06
CA LEU A 6 15.05 33.39 -2.29
C LEU A 6 13.73 32.75 -2.74
N PRO A 7 13.33 32.89 -4.02
CA PRO A 7 12.09 32.35 -4.57
C PRO A 7 12.17 30.83 -4.84
N PRO A 8 11.00 30.17 -5.04
CA PRO A 8 10.87 28.73 -5.20
C PRO A 8 11.49 28.25 -6.52
N SER A 9 12.34 27.24 -6.47
CA SER A 9 12.73 26.49 -7.66
C SER A 9 11.51 25.76 -8.21
N ILE A 10 10.96 26.33 -9.28
CA ILE A 10 9.96 25.77 -10.19
C ILE A 10 10.42 24.38 -10.63
N PHE A 11 9.81 23.34 -10.07
CA PHE A 11 9.87 22.00 -10.66
C PHE A 11 8.79 21.91 -11.73
N THR A 12 9.24 22.04 -12.97
CA THR A 12 8.43 21.85 -14.17
C THR A 12 7.81 20.45 -14.13
N LEU A 13 6.48 20.37 -13.90
CA LEU A 13 5.73 19.12 -14.04
C LEU A 13 5.65 18.74 -15.52
N ARG A 14 6.60 17.91 -15.96
CA ARG A 14 6.48 17.15 -17.20
C ARG A 14 5.74 15.85 -16.89
N PHE A 15 4.43 15.84 -17.09
CA PHE A 15 3.66 14.61 -17.14
C PHE A 15 4.16 13.74 -18.30
N LYS A 16 4.69 12.57 -17.99
CA LYS A 16 4.88 11.48 -18.95
C LYS A 16 4.25 10.22 -18.37
N LYS A 17 3.35 9.65 -19.18
CA LYS A 17 2.57 8.42 -18.98
C LYS A 17 3.37 7.32 -18.26
N GLY A 18 2.67 6.66 -17.33
CA GLY A 18 2.87 5.25 -17.01
C GLY A 18 4.23 4.88 -16.43
N LYS A 19 4.33 4.95 -15.10
CA LYS A 19 5.11 4.09 -14.19
C LYS A 19 5.19 4.81 -12.84
N ILE A 20 4.24 4.52 -11.96
CA ILE A 20 4.43 4.82 -10.53
C ILE A 20 5.30 3.67 -10.01
N VAL A 21 6.62 3.81 -10.11
CA VAL A 21 7.55 3.14 -9.21
C VAL A 21 7.98 4.18 -8.19
N ALA A 22 7.12 4.39 -7.19
CA ALA A 22 7.51 5.09 -5.97
C ALA A 22 8.52 4.20 -5.22
N LYS A 23 9.79 4.28 -5.60
CA LYS A 23 10.90 3.97 -4.68
C LYS A 23 11.28 5.29 -4.03
N ASN A 24 10.64 5.60 -2.91
CA ASN A 24 11.06 6.71 -2.06
C ASN A 24 11.90 6.11 -0.93
N TRP A 25 13.22 6.17 -1.09
CA TRP A 25 14.22 5.86 -0.07
C TRP A 25 14.37 7.11 0.78
N ALA A 26 13.49 7.26 1.76
CA ALA A 26 13.55 8.32 2.73
C ALA A 26 13.47 7.73 4.15
N LYS A 27 14.66 7.61 4.74
CA LYS A 27 14.96 7.79 6.18
C LYS A 27 14.47 6.71 7.16
N ARG A 28 15.43 6.19 7.94
CA ARG A 28 15.23 5.28 9.08
C ARG A 28 14.79 6.07 10.32
N GLU A 29 14.29 5.30 11.28
CA GLU A 29 13.63 5.60 12.56
C GLU A 29 12.11 5.77 12.48
N GLU A 30 11.24 4.98 13.10
CA GLU A 30 11.10 3.57 13.54
C GLU A 30 9.75 3.55 14.30
N THR A 31 8.91 2.51 14.12
CA THR A 31 7.47 2.34 14.54
C THR A 31 6.36 2.59 13.49
N GLY A 32 6.67 2.60 12.19
CA GLY A 32 5.63 2.57 11.15
C GLY A 32 5.07 1.15 10.92
N LEU A 33 3.77 1.01 10.66
CA LEU A 33 3.21 -0.25 10.15
C LEU A 33 3.47 -0.30 8.65
N THR A 34 4.31 -1.25 8.23
CA THR A 34 4.59 -1.50 6.82
C THR A 34 3.72 -2.65 6.31
N LEU A 35 2.95 -2.40 5.27
CA LEU A 35 2.09 -3.37 4.62
C LEU A 35 2.57 -3.58 3.18
N GLU A 36 2.86 -4.82 2.85
CA GLU A 36 3.22 -5.26 1.51
C GLU A 36 2.02 -5.95 0.87
N GLY A 37 1.76 -5.63 -0.40
CA GLY A 37 0.71 -6.26 -1.18
C GLY A 37 1.24 -6.80 -2.49
N ARG A 38 0.83 -8.02 -2.82
CA ARG A 38 1.29 -8.80 -3.96
C ARG A 38 0.11 -9.26 -4.78
N LEU A 39 0.14 -8.99 -6.08
CA LEU A 39 -0.85 -9.47 -7.03
C LEU A 39 -0.33 -10.68 -7.80
N PHE A 40 -1.14 -11.73 -7.85
CA PHE A 40 -0.85 -12.95 -8.54
C PHE A 40 -1.87 -13.18 -9.66
N ILE A 41 -1.37 -13.57 -10.82
CA ILE A 41 -2.14 -14.13 -11.92
C ILE A 41 -1.69 -15.59 -12.07
N ALA A 42 -2.61 -16.53 -11.89
CA ALA A 42 -2.35 -17.96 -11.79
C ALA A 42 -1.22 -18.29 -10.78
N ASN A 43 -0.04 -18.67 -11.26
CA ASN A 43 1.14 -18.99 -10.45
C ASN A 43 2.24 -17.92 -10.50
N ARG A 44 1.98 -16.79 -11.17
CA ARG A 44 2.96 -15.73 -11.39
C ARG A 44 2.63 -14.50 -10.56
N MET A 45 3.61 -14.02 -9.80
CA MET A 45 3.54 -12.70 -9.18
C MET A 45 3.71 -11.63 -10.28
N THR A 46 2.75 -10.72 -10.37
CA THR A 46 2.70 -9.70 -11.43
C THR A 46 3.09 -8.33 -10.93
N GLU A 47 2.67 -7.99 -9.71
CA GLU A 47 2.92 -6.71 -9.12
C GLU A 47 3.13 -6.85 -7.60
N ILE A 48 4.01 -6.01 -7.07
CA ILE A 48 4.32 -5.93 -5.65
C ILE A 48 4.45 -4.46 -5.27
N LYS A 49 3.82 -4.11 -4.15
CA LYS A 49 3.83 -2.76 -3.59
C LYS A 49 4.00 -2.84 -2.09
N GLU A 50 4.57 -1.79 -1.53
CA GLU A 50 4.74 -1.63 -0.10
C GLU A 50 4.27 -0.22 0.27
N VAL A 51 3.56 -0.12 1.38
CA VAL A 51 3.14 1.15 1.96
C VAL A 51 3.50 1.15 3.44
N THR A 52 4.02 2.28 3.90
CA THR A 52 4.35 2.47 5.32
C THR A 52 3.42 3.53 5.87
N THR A 53 2.81 3.22 7.01
CA THR A 53 1.95 4.15 7.74
C THR A 53 2.62 4.56 9.04
N GLU A 54 2.87 5.86 9.17
CA GLU A 54 3.57 6.47 10.32
C GLU A 54 2.60 6.95 11.41
N ASP A 55 1.30 6.71 11.26
CA ASP A 55 0.25 7.20 12.17
C ASP A 55 0.33 6.54 13.56
N THR A 56 1.16 7.03 14.47
CA THR A 56 1.33 6.45 15.83
C THR A 56 0.12 6.63 16.76
N ASP A 57 -0.83 7.49 16.39
CA ASP A 57 -2.04 7.79 17.18
C ASP A 57 -3.25 6.90 16.78
N ALA A 58 -3.19 6.23 15.63
CA ALA A 58 -4.28 5.39 15.15
C ALA A 58 -4.21 3.97 15.74
N SER A 59 -5.37 3.37 16.04
CA SER A 59 -5.47 1.95 16.39
C SER A 59 -4.92 1.07 15.25
N TYR A 60 -4.34 -0.10 15.59
CA TYR A 60 -3.73 -1.03 14.62
C TYR A 60 -4.64 -1.33 13.43
N SER A 61 -5.92 -1.62 13.68
CA SER A 61 -6.91 -1.89 12.62
C SER A 61 -7.09 -0.70 11.68
N LYS A 62 -7.04 0.53 12.19
CA LYS A 62 -7.19 1.76 11.39
C LYS A 62 -5.95 2.03 10.55
N ARG A 63 -4.75 1.77 11.09
CA ARG A 63 -3.49 1.83 10.31
C ARG A 63 -3.50 0.79 9.19
N LEU A 64 -3.92 -0.43 9.50
CA LEU A 64 -4.03 -1.51 8.53
C LEU A 64 -5.03 -1.18 7.42
N GLU A 65 -6.20 -0.64 7.77
CA GLU A 65 -7.20 -0.23 6.78
C GLU A 65 -6.68 0.91 5.90
N LYS A 66 -6.05 1.94 6.48
CA LYS A 66 -5.40 3.01 5.72
C LYS A 66 -4.34 2.47 4.77
N ALA A 67 -3.46 1.60 5.26
CA ALA A 67 -2.41 0.97 4.48
C ALA A 67 -3.01 0.14 3.32
N LEU A 68 -4.04 -0.67 3.60
CA LEU A 68 -4.74 -1.43 2.57
C LEU A 68 -5.32 -0.53 1.48
N VAL A 69 -6.03 0.53 1.85
CA VAL A 69 -6.65 1.47 0.91
C VAL A 69 -5.60 2.18 0.07
N GLU A 70 -4.52 2.67 0.69
CA GLU A 70 -3.38 3.27 -0.01
C GLU A 70 -2.75 2.30 -1.00
N LEU A 71 -2.58 1.03 -0.60
CA LEU A 71 -1.98 0.02 -1.45
C LEU A 71 -2.89 -0.33 -2.64
N CYS A 72 -4.20 -0.50 -2.41
CA CYS A 72 -5.18 -0.66 -3.48
C CYS A 72 -5.15 0.53 -4.46
N ARG A 73 -5.09 1.76 -3.94
CA ARG A 73 -4.99 2.99 -4.73
C ARG A 73 -3.70 3.04 -5.56
N GLN A 74 -2.57 2.60 -5.01
CA GLN A 74 -1.29 2.56 -5.73
C GLN A 74 -1.24 1.48 -6.83
N MET A 75 -1.94 0.37 -6.63
CA MET A 75 -2.03 -0.75 -7.58
C MET A 75 -3.13 -0.57 -8.63
N ASP A 76 -3.95 0.49 -8.50
CA ASP A 76 -5.12 0.76 -9.33
C ASP A 76 -6.10 -0.43 -9.31
N ILE A 77 -6.41 -0.93 -8.11
CA ILE A 77 -7.33 -2.05 -7.90
C ILE A 77 -8.46 -1.65 -6.94
N PRO A 78 -9.66 -2.25 -7.08
CA PRO A 78 -10.73 -2.06 -6.11
C PRO A 78 -10.33 -2.62 -4.73
N VAL A 79 -10.97 -2.11 -3.67
CA VAL A 79 -10.75 -2.61 -2.31
C VAL A 79 -11.51 -3.93 -2.13
N PRO A 80 -10.87 -5.01 -1.64
CA PRO A 80 -11.56 -6.29 -1.44
C PRO A 80 -12.58 -6.21 -0.30
N MET A 81 -13.63 -7.04 -0.37
CA MET A 81 -14.52 -7.27 0.77
C MET A 81 -13.77 -8.00 1.87
N TRP A 82 -13.63 -7.33 3.01
CA TRP A 82 -13.00 -7.89 4.19
C TRP A 82 -13.94 -8.90 4.87
N MET A 83 -13.58 -10.19 4.84
CA MET A 83 -14.35 -11.23 5.51
C MET A 83 -13.82 -11.54 6.91
N LYS A 84 -14.67 -12.10 7.77
CA LYS A 84 -14.28 -12.57 9.13
C LYS A 84 -13.12 -13.56 9.09
N LYS A 85 -13.01 -14.37 8.03
CA LYS A 85 -11.88 -15.29 7.82
C LYS A 85 -10.57 -14.52 7.63
N ASN A 86 -10.59 -13.43 6.86
CA ASN A 86 -9.41 -12.59 6.64
C ASN A 86 -8.88 -12.02 7.96
N THR A 87 -9.76 -11.55 8.85
CA THR A 87 -9.35 -11.09 10.19
C THR A 87 -8.65 -12.18 10.99
N LYS A 88 -9.17 -13.42 10.98
CA LYS A 88 -8.57 -14.55 11.71
C LYS A 88 -7.20 -14.92 11.15
N GLU A 89 -7.09 -15.03 9.82
CA GLU A 89 -5.81 -15.38 9.18
C GLU A 89 -4.78 -14.27 9.37
N PHE A 90 -5.20 -13.01 9.25
CA PHE A 90 -4.31 -11.88 9.46
C PHE A 90 -3.84 -11.78 10.91
N ALA A 91 -4.72 -12.00 11.88
CA ALA A 91 -4.35 -12.01 13.30
C ALA A 91 -3.44 -13.19 13.66
N ALA A 92 -3.56 -14.33 12.98
CA ALA A 92 -2.76 -15.52 13.24
C ALA A 92 -1.39 -15.50 12.54
N PHE A 93 -1.30 -14.96 11.33
CA PHE A 93 -0.12 -15.07 10.47
C PHE A 93 0.48 -13.74 10.03
N GLY A 94 -0.14 -12.60 10.37
CA GLY A 94 0.26 -11.28 9.86
C GLY A 94 0.06 -11.12 8.35
N GLN A 95 -0.72 -12.00 7.72
CA GLN A 95 -0.98 -11.98 6.28
C GLN A 95 -2.36 -12.52 5.96
N THR A 96 -2.92 -12.08 4.83
CA THR A 96 -4.17 -12.65 4.30
C THR A 96 -4.20 -12.55 2.78
N ILE A 97 -5.05 -13.37 2.17
CA ILE A 97 -5.20 -13.47 0.72
C ILE A 97 -6.65 -13.18 0.37
N PHE A 98 -6.83 -12.32 -0.63
CA PHE A 98 -8.10 -11.98 -1.23
C PHE A 98 -8.18 -12.59 -2.62
N PHE A 99 -9.24 -13.34 -2.88
CA PHE A 99 -9.51 -13.92 -4.19
C PHE A 99 -10.38 -12.99 -5.02
N ARG A 100 -10.38 -13.17 -6.35
CA ARG A 100 -11.23 -12.39 -7.27
C ARG A 100 -12.71 -12.35 -6.89
N GLU A 101 -13.23 -13.40 -6.27
CA GLU A 101 -14.62 -13.49 -5.81
C GLU A 101 -14.95 -12.53 -4.65
N GLN A 102 -13.94 -12.02 -3.95
CA GLN A 102 -14.10 -11.05 -2.87
C GLN A 102 -14.25 -9.61 -3.37
N TYR A 103 -14.22 -9.39 -4.68
CA TYR A 103 -14.34 -8.08 -5.28
C TYR A 103 -15.71 -7.94 -5.93
N THR A 104 -16.32 -6.76 -5.76
CA THR A 104 -17.59 -6.42 -6.40
C THR A 104 -17.42 -6.20 -7.91
N GLU A 105 -16.19 -5.93 -8.36
CA GLU A 105 -15.84 -5.63 -9.75
C GLU A 105 -14.91 -6.70 -10.34
N ASN A 106 -14.87 -6.81 -11.67
CA ASN A 106 -13.95 -7.71 -12.35
C ASN A 106 -12.52 -7.20 -12.23
N VAL A 107 -11.71 -7.95 -11.48
CA VAL A 107 -10.28 -7.67 -11.30
C VAL A 107 -9.42 -8.41 -12.32
N ARG A 108 -8.29 -7.81 -12.70
CA ARG A 108 -7.29 -8.38 -13.64
C ARG A 108 -6.36 -9.43 -13.03
N PHE A 109 -6.60 -9.81 -11.78
CA PHE A 109 -5.74 -10.71 -11.00
C PHE A 109 -6.56 -11.82 -10.34
N ASP A 110 -5.91 -12.94 -10.06
CA ASP A 110 -6.56 -14.09 -9.43
C ASP A 110 -6.54 -13.97 -7.90
N ARG A 111 -5.40 -13.53 -7.35
CA ARG A 111 -5.19 -13.41 -5.90
C ARG A 111 -4.42 -12.15 -5.56
N PHE A 112 -4.89 -11.45 -4.53
CA PHE A 112 -4.23 -10.33 -3.91
C PHE A 112 -3.84 -10.71 -2.48
N GLN A 113 -2.55 -10.85 -2.23
CA GLN A 113 -2.03 -11.15 -0.91
C GLN A 113 -1.57 -9.86 -0.25
N ILE A 114 -1.95 -9.65 1.01
CA ILE A 114 -1.36 -8.62 1.86
C ILE A 114 -0.59 -9.27 3.00
N LYS A 115 0.49 -8.63 3.42
CA LYS A 115 1.35 -9.08 4.50
C LYS A 115 1.91 -7.89 5.26
N VAL A 116 1.88 -7.94 6.59
CA VAL A 116 2.65 -7.00 7.42
C VAL A 116 4.11 -7.37 7.32
N VAL A 117 4.92 -6.38 7.00
CA VAL A 117 6.37 -6.48 7.04
C VAL A 117 6.79 -5.80 8.33
N GLU A 118 7.01 -6.59 9.37
CA GLU A 118 7.71 -6.11 10.57
C GLU A 118 9.20 -6.06 10.20
N SER A 119 9.81 -4.89 10.35
CA SER A 119 11.23 -4.67 10.06
C SER A 119 11.96 -4.09 11.26
#